data_AF-A0AAW5F513-F1
#
_entry.id   AF-A0AAW5F513-F1
#
_cell.length_a   1.000
_cell.length_b   1.000
_cell.length_c   1.000
_cell.angle_alpha   90.00
_cell.angle_beta   90.00
_cell.angle_gamma   90.00
#
_symmetry.space_group_name_H-M   'P 1'
#
loop_
_entity.id
_entity.type
_entity.pdbx_description
1 polymer ?
#
loop_
_entity_poly.entity_id
_entity_poly.type
_entity_poly.pdbx_seq_one_letter_code
_entity_poly.pdbx_strand_id
1 'polypeptide(L)'
;MGKNTDTDKGFSLIELIIAIAILIILTGLLAPQFMKYIEKSRKAVCMNNVDVVISEYQVAVIEDRDIKPEKVLDDMVKNRGLECPSKGEYSIIHTGDELFVVNCSVHGNSEGVSSDPAVAAAQKVYNEMKDFVGLTHDEIKKITGTNSNNTAIREYLLGKRGGSWDGLDDKYSQAAGFTKNLYVQPYIFKGSKDYDRTDDVIIYAGTSKDDTGDKWVAYLLYNPDDGRWYHAPDNSTYRMQDKPWDVVKKDTIENGWIAVK
;
A
#
# COMPACT_ATOMS: atom_id res chain seq x y z
N MET A 1 -10.98 -53.95 55.23
CA MET A 1 -11.59 -52.66 54.83
C MET A 1 -10.70 -51.51 55.30
N GLY A 2 -9.87 -50.97 54.42
CA GLY A 2 -9.16 -49.71 54.68
C GLY A 2 -10.07 -48.53 54.34
N LYS A 3 -10.23 -47.59 55.26
CA LYS A 3 -11.04 -46.37 55.08
C LYS A 3 -10.34 -45.46 54.06
N ASN A 4 -11.02 -45.14 52.96
CA ASN A 4 -10.71 -43.97 52.16
C ASN A 4 -11.20 -42.75 52.94
N THR A 5 -10.26 -41.93 53.42
CA THR A 5 -10.56 -40.60 53.94
C THR A 5 -10.31 -39.60 52.82
N ASP A 6 -11.33 -39.33 52.01
CA ASP A 6 -11.30 -38.17 51.13
C ASP A 6 -11.33 -36.93 52.03
N THR A 7 -10.18 -36.26 52.13
CA THR A 7 -10.09 -34.95 52.77
C THR A 7 -10.67 -33.92 51.81
N ASP A 8 -11.96 -33.63 51.94
CA ASP A 8 -12.57 -32.44 51.33
C ASP A 8 -11.99 -31.20 51.99
N LYS A 9 -10.80 -30.78 51.54
CA LYS A 9 -10.22 -29.47 51.87
C LYS A 9 -10.96 -28.42 51.06
N GLY A 10 -12.05 -27.91 51.64
CA GLY A 10 -12.71 -26.71 51.14
C GLY A 10 -11.74 -25.52 51.13
N PHE A 11 -11.88 -24.66 50.13
CA PHE A 11 -11.08 -23.44 49.98
C PHE A 11 -11.22 -22.56 51.23
N SER A 12 -10.11 -22.12 51.81
CA SER A 12 -10.15 -21.27 52.99
C SER A 12 -10.57 -19.84 52.63
N LEU A 13 -11.32 -19.19 53.51
CA LEU A 13 -11.77 -17.81 53.33
C LEU A 13 -10.58 -16.84 53.16
N ILE A 14 -9.45 -17.11 53.81
CA ILE A 14 -8.22 -16.31 53.65
C ILE A 14 -7.59 -16.50 52.27
N GLU A 15 -7.60 -17.72 51.73
CA GLU A 15 -7.06 -18.02 50.40
C GLU A 15 -7.88 -17.29 49.32
N LEU A 16 -9.19 -17.16 49.52
CA LEU A 16 -10.07 -16.42 48.63
C LEU A 16 -9.78 -14.92 48.62
N ILE A 17 -9.56 -14.32 49.79
CA ILE A 17 -9.24 -12.88 49.90
C ILE A 17 -7.91 -12.56 49.22
N ILE A 18 -6.89 -13.39 49.45
CA ILE A 18 -5.57 -13.22 48.82
C ILE A 18 -5.70 -13.34 47.29
N ALA A 19 -6.47 -14.32 46.79
CA ALA A 19 -6.70 -14.48 45.36
C ALA A 19 -7.37 -13.24 44.73
N ILE A 20 -8.40 -12.68 45.36
CA ILE A 20 -9.07 -11.46 44.88
C ILE A 20 -8.11 -10.26 44.88
N ALA A 21 -7.29 -10.11 45.93
CA ALA A 21 -6.31 -9.03 46.01
C ALA A 21 -5.29 -9.08 44.85
N ILE A 22 -4.78 -10.27 44.52
CA ILE A 22 -3.86 -10.46 43.38
C ILE A 22 -4.57 -10.13 42.05
N LEU A 23 -5.81 -10.57 41.85
CA LEU A 23 -6.57 -10.27 40.63
C LEU A 23 -6.79 -8.76 40.43
N ILE A 24 -7.05 -8.00 41.49
CA ILE A 24 -7.20 -6.53 41.42
C ILE A 24 -5.89 -5.88 41.00
N ILE A 25 -4.76 -6.29 41.58
CA ILE A 25 -3.43 -5.74 41.23
C ILE A 25 -3.08 -6.06 39.77
N LEU A 26 -3.28 -7.31 39.34
CA LEU A 26 -2.99 -7.74 37.97
C LEU A 26 -3.85 -7.01 36.95
N THR A 27 -5.16 -6.86 37.20
CA THR A 27 -6.05 -6.12 36.29
C THR A 27 -5.70 -4.63 36.22
N GLY A 28 -5.28 -4.02 37.34
CA GLY A 28 -4.82 -2.63 37.37
C GLY A 28 -3.57 -2.38 36.52
N LEU A 29 -2.60 -3.29 36.53
CA LEU A 29 -1.38 -3.19 35.71
C LEU A 29 -1.65 -3.43 34.22
N LEU A 30 -2.55 -4.35 33.89
CA LEU A 30 -2.84 -4.76 32.52
C LEU A 30 -3.72 -3.74 31.77
N ALA A 31 -4.64 -3.05 32.45
CA ALA A 31 -5.57 -2.11 31.85
C ALA A 31 -4.93 -1.06 30.91
N PRO A 32 -3.88 -0.29 31.30
CA PRO A 32 -3.27 0.71 30.42
C PRO A 32 -2.57 0.09 29.20
N GLN A 33 -1.95 -1.09 29.37
CA GLN A 33 -1.30 -1.81 28.27
C GLN A 33 -2.34 -2.28 27.26
N PHE A 34 -3.46 -2.87 27.71
CA PHE A 34 -4.57 -3.25 26.84
C PHE A 34 -5.18 -2.06 26.09
N MET A 35 -5.37 -0.91 26.75
CA MET A 35 -5.91 0.29 26.09
C MET A 35 -5.05 0.75 24.90
N LYS A 36 -3.72 0.76 25.05
CA LYS A 36 -2.80 1.10 23.96
C LYS A 36 -2.90 0.14 22.77
N TYR A 37 -3.05 -1.16 23.02
CA TYR A 37 -3.22 -2.14 21.94
C TYR A 37 -4.57 -2.00 21.25
N ILE A 38 -5.63 -1.68 21.99
CA ILE A 38 -6.96 -1.41 21.44
C ILE A 38 -6.90 -0.19 20.52
N GLU A 39 -6.26 0.91 20.92
CA GLU A 39 -6.12 2.10 20.07
C GLU A 39 -5.33 1.81 18.79
N LYS A 40 -4.23 1.06 18.89
CA LYS A 40 -3.47 0.64 17.70
C LYS A 40 -4.32 -0.20 16.75
N SER A 41 -5.09 -1.14 17.28
CA SER A 41 -6.00 -1.98 16.50
C SER A 41 -7.08 -1.14 15.81
N ARG A 42 -7.71 -0.20 16.54
CA ARG A 42 -8.70 0.73 15.99
C ARG A 42 -8.10 1.61 14.89
N LYS A 43 -6.88 2.12 15.07
CA LYS A 43 -6.17 2.88 14.04
C LYS A 43 -5.90 2.03 12.81
N ALA A 44 -5.41 0.81 12.96
CA ALA A 44 -5.13 -0.09 11.84
C ALA A 44 -6.40 -0.39 11.02
N VAL A 45 -7.51 -0.69 11.69
CA VAL A 45 -8.81 -0.89 11.02
C VAL A 45 -9.28 0.39 10.33
N CYS A 46 -9.10 1.55 10.96
CA CYS A 46 -9.45 2.84 10.34
C CYS A 46 -8.65 3.13 9.07
N MET A 47 -7.35 2.83 9.06
CA MET A 47 -6.51 2.96 7.86
C MET A 47 -6.92 1.96 6.78
N ASN A 48 -7.23 0.71 7.15
CA ASN A 48 -7.73 -0.26 6.18
C ASN A 48 -9.06 0.21 5.55
N ASN A 49 -9.97 0.79 6.33
CA ASN A 49 -11.21 1.37 5.80
C ASN A 49 -10.93 2.50 4.80
N VAL A 50 -9.91 3.34 5.06
CA VAL A 50 -9.44 4.37 4.13
C VAL A 50 -8.94 3.76 2.82
N ASP A 51 -8.14 2.70 2.89
CA ASP A 51 -7.64 1.99 1.71
C ASP A 51 -8.78 1.37 0.89
N VAL A 52 -9.81 0.85 1.56
CA VAL A 52 -11.02 0.34 0.88
C VAL A 52 -11.77 1.48 0.17
N VAL A 53 -11.86 2.68 0.75
CA VAL A 53 -12.48 3.84 0.09
C VAL A 53 -11.73 4.22 -1.18
N ILE A 54 -10.41 4.28 -1.09
CA ILE A 54 -9.53 4.56 -2.22
C ILE A 54 -9.72 3.50 -3.31
N SER A 55 -9.72 2.22 -2.94
CA SER A 55 -9.90 1.12 -3.89
C SER A 55 -11.27 1.15 -4.56
N GLU A 56 -12.34 1.45 -3.81
CA GLU A 56 -13.68 1.56 -4.37
C GLU A 56 -13.76 2.73 -5.35
N TYR A 57 -13.14 3.85 -5.01
CA TYR A 57 -13.07 5.01 -5.90
C TYR A 57 -12.35 4.68 -7.21
N GLN A 58 -11.21 3.98 -7.13
CA GLN A 58 -10.47 3.53 -8.31
C GLN A 58 -11.33 2.65 -9.23
N VAL A 59 -12.12 1.73 -8.66
CA VAL A 59 -13.05 0.90 -9.42
C VAL A 59 -14.17 1.75 -10.02
N ALA A 60 -14.75 2.65 -9.24
CA ALA A 60 -15.88 3.46 -9.67
C ALA A 60 -15.50 4.43 -10.82
N VAL A 61 -14.28 4.97 -10.85
CA VAL A 61 -13.81 5.83 -11.95
C VAL A 61 -13.62 5.06 -13.26
N ILE A 62 -13.35 3.76 -13.21
CA ILE A 62 -13.29 2.92 -14.42
C ILE A 62 -14.67 2.83 -15.07
N GLU A 63 -15.74 2.76 -14.27
CA GLU A 63 -17.13 2.69 -14.74
C GLU A 63 -17.69 4.07 -15.10
N ASP A 64 -17.47 5.08 -14.25
CA ASP A 64 -17.95 6.46 -14.37
C ASP A 64 -16.80 7.43 -14.10
N ARG A 65 -16.17 7.94 -15.18
CA ARG A 65 -14.99 8.79 -15.09
C ARG A 65 -15.21 10.12 -14.38
N ASP A 66 -16.44 10.60 -14.32
CA ASP A 66 -16.79 11.88 -13.68
C ASP A 66 -17.22 11.69 -12.22
N ILE A 67 -17.12 10.47 -11.67
CA ILE A 67 -17.47 10.19 -10.29
C ILE A 67 -16.53 10.93 -9.34
N LYS A 68 -17.14 11.63 -8.37
CA LYS A 68 -16.39 12.36 -7.35
C LYS A 68 -16.07 11.46 -6.15
N PRO A 69 -14.88 11.59 -5.53
CA PRO A 69 -14.50 10.80 -4.37
C PRO A 69 -15.47 10.95 -3.19
N GLU A 70 -16.12 12.12 -3.05
CA GLU A 70 -17.14 12.34 -2.02
C GLU A 70 -18.36 11.44 -2.20
N LYS A 71 -18.77 11.18 -3.45
CA LYS A 71 -19.95 10.34 -3.73
C LYS A 71 -19.67 8.89 -3.37
N VAL A 72 -18.46 8.41 -3.65
CA VAL A 72 -18.02 7.06 -3.26
C VAL A 72 -17.93 6.94 -1.74
N LEU A 73 -17.31 7.93 -1.09
CA LEU A 73 -17.23 7.94 0.37
C LEU A 73 -18.62 7.95 1.01
N ASP A 74 -19.55 8.75 0.49
CA ASP A 74 -20.93 8.84 0.99
C ASP A 74 -21.67 7.50 0.86
N ASP A 75 -21.55 6.82 -0.29
CA ASP A 75 -22.10 5.47 -0.49
C ASP A 75 -21.53 4.48 0.54
N MET A 76 -20.23 4.49 0.72
CA MET A 76 -19.57 3.56 1.62
C MET A 76 -19.97 3.78 3.08
N VAL A 77 -20.06 5.03 3.53
CA VAL A 77 -20.47 5.37 4.89
C VAL A 77 -21.96 5.06 5.10
N LYS A 78 -22.84 5.48 4.19
CA LYS A 78 -24.29 5.38 4.39
C LYS A 78 -24.88 4.01 4.04
N ASN A 79 -24.42 3.42 2.94
CA ASN A 79 -25.04 2.22 2.38
C ASN A 79 -24.24 0.95 2.71
N ARG A 80 -22.92 1.05 2.90
CA ARG A 80 -22.06 -0.10 3.20
C ARG A 80 -21.58 -0.19 4.65
N GLY A 81 -21.97 0.78 5.48
CA GLY A 81 -21.69 0.76 6.93
C GLY A 81 -20.21 0.98 7.28
N LEU A 82 -19.46 1.68 6.43
CA LEU A 82 -18.08 2.05 6.72
C LEU A 82 -18.04 3.01 7.92
N GLU A 83 -17.50 2.56 9.05
CA GLU A 83 -17.35 3.37 10.25
C GLU A 83 -15.96 3.28 10.87
N CYS A 84 -15.49 4.39 11.45
CA CYS A 84 -14.27 4.38 12.23
C CYS A 84 -14.51 3.68 13.58
N PRO A 85 -13.68 2.70 14.00
CA PRO A 85 -13.81 2.06 15.31
C PRO A 85 -13.65 3.00 16.50
N SER A 86 -13.01 4.16 16.29
CA SER A 86 -12.87 5.23 17.27
C SER A 86 -13.95 6.31 17.14
N LYS A 87 -15.00 6.06 16.35
CA LYS A 87 -16.12 6.98 16.06
C LYS A 87 -15.69 8.32 15.44
N GLY A 88 -14.58 8.32 14.71
CA GLY A 88 -14.20 9.42 13.83
C GLY A 88 -15.04 9.47 12.56
N GLU A 89 -15.10 10.64 11.95
CA GLU A 89 -15.78 10.90 10.69
C GLU A 89 -14.76 10.88 9.54
N TYR A 90 -15.17 10.34 8.40
CA TYR A 90 -14.37 10.35 7.18
C TYR A 90 -14.73 11.56 6.31
N SER A 91 -13.72 12.12 5.64
CA SER A 91 -13.86 13.28 4.77
C SER A 91 -12.85 13.22 3.63
N ILE A 92 -13.16 13.86 2.50
CA ILE A 92 -12.22 14.04 1.40
C ILE A 92 -11.59 15.43 1.53
N ILE A 93 -10.26 15.50 1.39
CA ILE A 93 -9.52 16.76 1.30
C ILE A 93 -8.79 16.78 -0.03
N HIS A 94 -9.06 17.77 -0.87
CA HIS A 94 -8.35 17.98 -2.14
C HIS A 94 -7.03 18.70 -1.88
N THR A 95 -5.92 18.11 -2.32
CA THR A 95 -4.56 18.62 -2.21
C THR A 95 -3.98 19.10 -3.55
N GLY A 96 -4.74 18.99 -4.64
CA GLY A 96 -4.43 19.51 -5.97
C GLY A 96 -5.62 19.32 -6.92
N ASP A 97 -5.47 19.72 -8.20
CA ASP A 97 -6.55 19.63 -9.20
C ASP A 97 -7.09 18.20 -9.38
N GLU A 98 -6.20 17.21 -9.21
CA GLU A 98 -6.53 15.79 -9.31
C GLU A 98 -6.05 15.00 -8.09
N LEU A 99 -5.72 15.63 -6.96
CA LEU A 99 -5.19 14.91 -5.79
C LEU A 99 -6.13 15.10 -4.60
N PHE A 100 -6.47 13.99 -3.94
CA PHE A 100 -7.24 14.00 -2.71
C PHE A 100 -6.67 13.04 -1.66
N VAL A 101 -6.95 13.31 -0.39
CA VAL A 101 -6.72 12.36 0.71
C VAL A 101 -8.07 12.01 1.35
N VAL A 102 -8.19 10.79 1.84
CA VAL A 102 -9.27 10.43 2.76
C VAL A 102 -8.78 10.71 4.16
N ASN A 103 -9.42 11.64 4.85
CA ASN A 103 -9.11 12.03 6.21
C ASN A 103 -10.10 11.41 7.20
N CYS A 104 -9.60 10.86 8.30
CA CYS A 104 -10.38 10.53 9.48
C CYS A 104 -10.15 11.57 10.58
N SER A 105 -11.23 12.13 11.15
CA SER A 105 -11.14 13.16 12.20
C SER A 105 -10.36 12.75 13.46
N VAL A 106 -10.17 11.45 13.70
CA VAL A 106 -9.43 10.90 14.84
C VAL A 106 -8.00 10.45 14.49
N HIS A 107 -7.80 9.86 13.31
CA HIS A 107 -6.53 9.21 12.95
C HIS A 107 -5.72 9.96 11.87
N GLY A 108 -6.28 11.03 11.30
CA GLY A 108 -5.63 11.89 10.31
C GLY A 108 -5.82 11.41 8.86
N ASN A 109 -4.95 11.91 8.00
CA ASN A 109 -5.04 11.77 6.55
C ASN A 109 -4.43 10.44 6.06
N SER A 110 -4.99 9.92 4.96
CA SER A 110 -4.33 8.95 4.10
C SER A 110 -3.07 9.54 3.44
N GLU A 111 -2.23 8.68 2.87
CA GLU A 111 -1.30 9.13 1.84
C GLU A 111 -2.12 9.64 0.64
N GLY A 112 -1.71 10.75 0.02
CA GLY A 112 -2.44 11.38 -1.10
C GLY A 112 -2.69 10.42 -2.25
N VAL A 113 -3.90 10.46 -2.80
CA VAL A 113 -4.35 9.63 -3.92
C VAL A 113 -4.88 10.52 -5.03
N SER A 114 -4.47 10.25 -6.26
CA SER A 114 -5.01 10.96 -7.42
C SER A 114 -6.43 10.53 -7.79
N SER A 115 -7.25 11.46 -8.30
CA SER A 115 -8.52 11.18 -8.97
C SER A 115 -8.32 10.55 -10.35
N ASP A 116 -7.15 10.73 -10.95
CA ASP A 116 -6.78 10.07 -12.20
C ASP A 116 -6.46 8.58 -11.95
N PRO A 117 -7.15 7.62 -12.61
CA PRO A 117 -6.93 6.19 -12.41
C PRO A 117 -5.52 5.70 -12.67
N ALA A 118 -4.85 6.24 -13.69
CA ALA A 118 -3.50 5.83 -14.05
C ALA A 118 -2.49 6.32 -13.02
N VAL A 119 -2.67 7.55 -12.51
CA VAL A 119 -1.86 8.10 -11.43
C VAL A 119 -2.14 7.35 -10.12
N ALA A 120 -3.39 7.07 -9.79
CA ALA A 120 -3.80 6.35 -8.59
C ALA A 120 -3.24 4.91 -8.58
N ALA A 121 -3.29 4.21 -9.72
CA ALA A 121 -2.68 2.90 -9.89
C ALA A 121 -1.15 2.95 -9.67
N ALA A 122 -0.48 3.98 -10.20
CA ALA A 122 0.95 4.18 -10.01
C ALA A 122 1.32 4.41 -8.54
N GLN A 123 0.59 5.28 -7.84
CA GLN A 123 0.80 5.58 -6.42
C GLN A 123 0.59 4.36 -5.53
N LYS A 124 -0.46 3.58 -5.79
CA LYS A 124 -0.72 2.32 -5.08
C LYS A 124 0.45 1.35 -5.23
N VAL A 125 0.89 1.12 -6.46
CA VAL A 125 2.02 0.23 -6.76
C VAL A 125 3.33 0.77 -6.16
N TYR A 126 3.54 2.08 -6.17
CA TYR A 126 4.69 2.75 -5.53
C TYR A 126 4.72 2.48 -4.03
N ASN A 127 3.58 2.70 -3.34
CA ASN A 127 3.47 2.52 -1.89
C ASN A 127 3.67 1.06 -1.47
N GLU A 128 3.07 0.11 -2.20
CA GLU A 128 3.29 -1.33 -1.96
C GLU A 128 4.76 -1.74 -2.09
N MET A 129 5.49 -1.14 -3.04
CA MET A 129 6.92 -1.42 -3.21
C MET A 129 7.77 -0.69 -2.15
N LYS A 130 7.33 0.48 -1.71
CA LYS A 130 8.00 1.28 -0.68
C LYS A 130 8.05 0.58 0.68
N ASP A 131 7.09 -0.29 0.98
CA ASP A 131 7.10 -1.15 2.18
C ASP A 131 8.36 -2.03 2.29
N PHE A 132 9.08 -2.26 1.18
CA PHE A 132 10.32 -3.06 1.15
C PHE A 132 11.60 -2.22 1.24
N VAL A 133 11.49 -0.88 1.20
CA VAL A 133 12.62 0.04 1.26
C VAL A 133 13.16 0.09 2.68
N GLY A 134 14.47 -0.09 2.82
CA GLY A 134 15.15 -0.04 4.12
C GLY A 134 14.99 -1.29 5.00
N LEU A 135 14.20 -2.28 4.56
CA LEU A 135 14.17 -3.59 5.19
C LEU A 135 15.48 -4.35 4.94
N THR A 136 15.92 -5.11 5.93
CA THR A 136 17.07 -5.99 5.79
C THR A 136 16.78 -7.16 4.86
N HIS A 137 17.85 -7.77 4.34
CA HIS A 137 17.77 -8.94 3.48
C HIS A 137 16.94 -10.09 4.13
N ASP A 138 17.10 -10.30 5.43
CA ASP A 138 16.40 -11.37 6.17
C ASP A 138 14.94 -11.04 6.43
N GLU A 139 14.59 -9.78 6.67
CA GLU A 139 13.19 -9.35 6.82
C GLU A 139 12.43 -9.54 5.51
N ILE A 140 13.01 -9.14 4.38
CA ILE A 140 12.36 -9.32 3.07
C ILE A 140 12.20 -10.80 2.76
N LYS A 141 13.21 -11.63 3.01
CA LYS A 141 13.11 -13.10 2.81
C LYS A 141 11.99 -13.74 3.62
N LYS A 142 11.70 -13.24 4.83
CA LYS A 142 10.56 -13.72 5.63
C LYS A 142 9.22 -13.37 4.98
N ILE A 143 9.15 -12.24 4.27
CA ILE A 143 7.94 -11.78 3.58
C ILE A 143 7.76 -12.52 2.24
N THR A 144 8.80 -12.55 1.41
CA THR A 144 8.75 -13.16 0.06
C THR A 144 8.84 -14.69 0.09
N GLY A 145 9.40 -15.26 1.16
CA GLY A 145 9.66 -16.69 1.30
C GLY A 145 10.89 -17.19 0.52
N THR A 146 11.60 -16.32 -0.21
CA THR A 146 12.68 -16.73 -1.12
C THR A 146 13.94 -15.85 -0.98
N ASN A 147 14.02 -14.77 -1.74
CA ASN A 147 15.14 -13.83 -1.80
C ASN A 147 14.63 -12.40 -1.55
N SER A 148 15.53 -11.43 -1.49
CA SER A 148 15.20 -10.01 -1.27
C SER A 148 15.48 -9.11 -2.47
N ASN A 149 15.81 -9.71 -3.61
CA ASN A 149 15.99 -8.98 -4.85
C ASN A 149 14.66 -8.49 -5.42
N ASN A 150 14.73 -7.58 -6.39
CA ASN A 150 13.57 -7.04 -7.08
C ASN A 150 12.60 -8.12 -7.60
N THR A 151 13.12 -9.19 -8.21
CA THR A 151 12.30 -10.27 -8.77
C THR A 151 11.47 -10.97 -7.69
N ALA A 152 12.06 -11.35 -6.56
CA ALA A 152 11.34 -12.02 -5.48
C ALA A 152 10.25 -11.14 -4.85
N ILE A 153 10.52 -9.83 -4.73
CA ILE A 153 9.53 -8.87 -4.22
C ILE A 153 8.37 -8.72 -5.21
N ARG A 154 8.67 -8.61 -6.51
CA ARG A 154 7.64 -8.55 -7.57
C ARG A 154 6.80 -9.82 -7.63
N GLU A 155 7.41 -11.00 -7.56
CA GLU A 155 6.68 -12.28 -7.53
C GLU A 155 5.71 -12.36 -6.34
N TYR A 156 6.15 -11.92 -5.16
CA TYR A 156 5.30 -11.84 -3.98
C TYR A 156 4.11 -10.89 -4.18
N LEU A 157 4.35 -9.68 -4.70
CA LEU A 157 3.30 -8.69 -4.96
C LEU A 157 2.32 -9.17 -6.06
N LEU A 158 2.85 -9.77 -7.13
CA LEU A 158 2.06 -10.33 -8.23
C LEU A 158 1.17 -11.49 -7.75
N GLY A 159 1.68 -12.33 -6.84
CA GLY A 159 0.91 -13.40 -6.20
C GLY A 159 -0.30 -12.88 -5.41
N LYS A 160 -0.15 -11.75 -4.69
CA LYS A 160 -1.29 -11.08 -4.01
C LYS A 160 -2.33 -10.53 -5.00
N ARG A 161 -1.93 -10.25 -6.23
CA ARG A 161 -2.75 -9.66 -7.30
C ARG A 161 -3.36 -10.73 -8.23
N GLY A 162 -3.28 -12.01 -7.87
CA GLY A 162 -3.83 -13.09 -8.69
C GLY A 162 -3.05 -13.35 -9.98
N GLY A 163 -1.79 -12.91 -10.07
CA GLY A 163 -0.89 -13.21 -11.18
C GLY A 163 -0.83 -12.14 -12.29
N SER A 164 -1.46 -10.98 -12.14
CA SER A 164 -1.38 -9.90 -13.12
C SER A 164 -1.19 -8.54 -12.46
N TRP A 165 -0.37 -7.69 -13.08
CA TRP A 165 -0.31 -6.26 -12.82
C TRP A 165 -1.57 -5.57 -13.35
N ASP A 166 -1.86 -4.39 -12.77
CA ASP A 166 -3.00 -3.58 -13.17
C ASP A 166 -2.74 -2.98 -14.56
N GLY A 167 -3.75 -3.03 -15.43
CA GLY A 167 -3.68 -2.37 -16.74
C GLY A 167 -3.60 -0.85 -16.56
N LEU A 168 -2.71 -0.22 -17.32
CA LEU A 168 -2.72 1.24 -17.46
C LEU A 168 -3.93 1.64 -18.31
N ASP A 169 -4.59 2.74 -17.95
CA ASP A 169 -5.67 3.31 -18.77
C ASP A 169 -5.19 3.55 -20.22
N ASP A 170 -5.92 3.00 -21.19
CA ASP A 170 -5.58 3.07 -22.61
C ASP A 170 -5.45 4.51 -23.12
N LYS A 171 -6.08 5.50 -22.47
CA LYS A 171 -5.89 6.91 -22.83
C LYS A 171 -4.44 7.35 -22.68
N TYR A 172 -3.74 6.86 -21.65
CA TYR A 172 -2.34 7.20 -21.42
C TYR A 172 -1.43 6.57 -22.47
N SER A 173 -1.65 5.30 -22.80
CA SER A 173 -0.88 4.62 -23.84
C SER A 173 -1.13 5.27 -25.21
N GLN A 174 -2.37 5.59 -25.54
CA GLN A 174 -2.74 6.26 -26.80
C GLN A 174 -2.20 7.69 -26.88
N ALA A 175 -2.30 8.49 -25.82
CA ALA A 175 -1.76 9.84 -25.76
C ALA A 175 -0.23 9.85 -25.91
N ALA A 176 0.44 8.81 -25.42
CA ALA A 176 1.87 8.56 -25.60
C ALA A 176 2.22 7.92 -26.97
N GLY A 177 1.25 7.74 -27.87
CA GLY A 177 1.47 7.21 -29.23
C GLY A 177 1.68 5.69 -29.29
N PHE A 178 1.28 4.95 -28.25
CA PHE A 178 1.36 3.50 -28.18
C PHE A 178 -0.01 2.85 -28.36
N THR A 179 -0.06 1.75 -29.12
CA THR A 179 -1.28 0.95 -29.35
C THR A 179 -1.26 -0.38 -28.58
N LYS A 180 -0.39 -0.48 -27.57
CA LYS A 180 -0.19 -1.70 -26.79
C LYS A 180 -0.91 -1.60 -25.45
N ASN A 181 -1.38 -2.73 -24.96
CA ASN A 181 -1.81 -2.85 -23.58
C ASN A 181 -0.56 -2.72 -22.70
N LEU A 182 -0.58 -1.73 -21.81
CA LEU A 182 0.49 -1.48 -20.86
C LEU A 182 -0.02 -1.77 -19.46
N TYR A 183 0.89 -2.17 -18.58
CA TYR A 183 0.61 -2.57 -17.22
C TYR A 183 1.52 -1.81 -16.26
N VAL A 184 0.92 -1.27 -15.20
CA VAL A 184 1.61 -0.50 -14.16
C VAL A 184 2.44 -1.44 -13.30
N GLN A 185 3.75 -1.23 -13.28
CA GLN A 185 4.72 -2.17 -12.73
C GLN A 185 5.73 -1.47 -11.83
N PRO A 186 6.15 -2.13 -10.72
CA PRO A 186 7.18 -1.60 -9.83
C PRO A 186 8.55 -2.23 -10.09
N TYR A 187 9.62 -1.44 -10.01
CA TYR A 187 10.99 -1.93 -9.94
C TYR A 187 11.68 -1.33 -8.71
N ILE A 188 12.36 -2.16 -7.92
CA ILE A 188 13.17 -1.69 -6.78
C ILE A 188 14.65 -1.97 -7.03
N PHE A 189 15.45 -0.92 -7.07
CA PHE A 189 16.90 -0.99 -7.17
C PHE A 189 17.51 -1.28 -5.79
N LYS A 190 17.96 -2.52 -5.55
CA LYS A 190 18.48 -2.98 -4.25
C LYS A 190 19.98 -2.72 -4.03
N GLY A 191 20.46 -1.54 -4.42
CA GLY A 191 21.87 -1.15 -4.28
C GLY A 191 22.85 -1.94 -5.16
N SER A 192 23.93 -1.31 -5.60
CA SER A 192 25.04 -1.97 -6.30
C SER A 192 26.35 -1.42 -5.77
N LYS A 193 27.46 -2.16 -5.95
CA LYS A 193 28.82 -1.60 -5.71
C LYS A 193 29.11 -0.39 -6.59
N ASP A 194 28.39 -0.26 -7.70
CA ASP A 194 28.55 0.83 -8.66
C ASP A 194 27.89 2.14 -8.20
N TYR A 195 27.01 2.09 -7.19
CA TYR A 195 26.28 3.25 -6.68
C TYR A 195 26.32 3.28 -5.14
N ASP A 196 26.82 4.36 -4.55
CA ASP A 196 26.88 4.57 -3.09
C ASP A 196 25.51 5.01 -2.52
N ARG A 197 24.47 4.24 -2.81
CA ARG A 197 23.09 4.49 -2.36
C ARG A 197 22.29 3.20 -2.26
N THR A 198 21.22 3.24 -1.49
CA THR A 198 20.35 2.09 -1.20
C THR A 198 18.92 2.34 -1.66
N ASP A 199 18.25 1.28 -2.12
CA ASP A 199 16.81 1.16 -2.36
C ASP A 199 16.10 2.36 -3.03
N ASP A 200 16.04 2.34 -4.37
CA ASP A 200 15.20 3.27 -5.15
C ASP A 200 14.02 2.53 -5.79
N VAL A 201 12.82 3.11 -5.69
CA VAL A 201 11.59 2.58 -6.30
C VAL A 201 11.28 3.34 -7.59
N ILE A 202 11.00 2.59 -8.66
CA ILE A 202 10.67 3.10 -9.98
C ILE A 202 9.33 2.50 -10.39
N ILE A 203 8.37 3.34 -10.77
CA ILE A 203 7.10 2.90 -11.35
C ILE A 203 7.10 3.20 -12.84
N TYR A 204 6.71 2.21 -13.63
CA TYR A 204 6.70 2.29 -15.09
C TYR A 204 5.51 1.53 -15.66
N ALA A 205 5.20 1.80 -16.92
CA ALA A 205 4.23 1.03 -17.69
C ALA A 205 4.98 0.22 -18.76
N GLY A 206 4.79 -1.09 -18.73
CA GLY A 206 5.41 -2.04 -19.66
C GLY A 206 4.41 -3.04 -20.22
N THR A 207 4.80 -3.82 -21.23
CA THR A 207 3.90 -4.77 -21.91
C THR A 207 3.75 -6.10 -21.16
N SER A 208 4.59 -6.36 -20.16
CA SER A 208 4.53 -7.59 -19.38
C SER A 208 3.47 -7.48 -18.28
N LYS A 209 2.40 -8.26 -18.39
CA LYS A 209 1.33 -8.27 -17.37
C LYS A 209 1.68 -9.12 -16.14
N ASP A 210 2.57 -10.10 -16.29
CA ASP A 210 2.78 -11.21 -15.37
C ASP A 210 4.27 -11.57 -15.21
N ASP A 211 5.15 -10.59 -15.43
CA ASP A 211 6.61 -10.74 -15.38
C ASP A 211 7.23 -11.68 -16.44
N THR A 212 6.43 -12.13 -17.41
CA THR A 212 6.91 -12.89 -18.57
C THR A 212 7.51 -11.97 -19.65
N GLY A 213 8.48 -12.50 -20.41
CA GLY A 213 9.14 -11.74 -21.47
C GLY A 213 9.97 -10.55 -20.98
N ASP A 214 10.00 -9.47 -21.76
CA ASP A 214 10.80 -8.28 -21.48
C ASP A 214 10.07 -7.32 -20.54
N LYS A 215 10.12 -7.65 -19.25
CA LYS A 215 9.50 -6.87 -18.16
C LYS A 215 10.28 -5.63 -17.76
N TRP A 216 11.52 -5.44 -18.21
CA TRP A 216 12.36 -4.33 -17.77
C TRP A 216 12.38 -3.13 -18.74
N VAL A 217 11.35 -2.99 -19.55
CA VAL A 217 11.23 -1.94 -20.56
C VAL A 217 10.05 -1.05 -20.23
N ALA A 218 10.35 0.22 -19.95
CA ALA A 218 9.41 1.28 -19.70
C ALA A 218 8.99 1.93 -21.03
N TYR A 219 7.70 1.90 -21.31
CA TYR A 219 7.06 2.70 -22.35
C TYR A 219 6.63 4.06 -21.78
N LEU A 220 6.15 4.05 -20.53
CA LEU A 220 5.93 5.25 -19.75
C LEU A 220 6.62 5.11 -18.39
N LEU A 221 7.03 6.25 -17.82
CA LEU A 221 7.62 6.36 -16.48
C LEU A 221 6.73 7.25 -15.61
N TYR A 222 6.43 6.80 -14.41
CA TYR A 222 5.71 7.61 -13.43
C TYR A 222 6.72 8.34 -12.54
N ASN A 223 6.56 9.65 -12.42
CA ASN A 223 7.37 10.47 -11.53
C ASN A 223 6.62 10.70 -10.21
N PRO A 224 7.07 10.08 -9.10
CA PRO A 224 6.41 10.26 -7.80
C PRO A 224 6.54 11.69 -7.25
N ASP A 225 7.51 12.49 -7.73
CA ASP A 225 7.74 13.85 -7.22
C ASP A 225 6.65 14.84 -7.66
N ASP A 226 6.10 14.67 -8.87
CA ASP A 226 5.08 15.56 -9.46
C ASP A 226 3.75 14.86 -9.78
N GLY A 227 3.68 13.54 -9.61
CA GLY A 227 2.48 12.76 -9.82
C GLY A 227 2.11 12.52 -11.28
N ARG A 228 3.05 12.62 -12.23
CA ARG A 228 2.76 12.52 -13.67
C ARG A 228 3.44 11.34 -14.36
N TRP A 229 2.79 10.87 -15.41
CA TRP A 229 3.36 9.90 -16.35
C TRP A 229 4.12 10.61 -17.49
N TYR A 230 5.25 10.06 -17.90
CA TYR A 230 6.13 10.59 -18.93
C TYR A 230 6.43 9.55 -20.00
N HIS A 231 6.61 9.99 -21.25
CA HIS A 231 7.02 9.14 -22.36
C HIS A 231 8.05 9.83 -23.26
N ALA A 232 8.78 9.05 -24.06
CA ALA A 232 9.69 9.59 -25.05
C ALA A 232 8.92 10.29 -26.19
N PRO A 233 9.39 11.45 -26.67
CA PRO A 233 8.72 12.18 -27.76
C PRO A 233 8.76 11.45 -29.10
N ASP A 234 9.68 10.50 -29.29
CA ASP A 234 9.84 9.67 -30.47
C ASP A 234 9.26 8.25 -30.30
N ASN A 235 8.50 8.03 -29.23
CA ASN A 235 7.92 6.74 -28.84
C ASN A 235 8.97 5.64 -28.62
N SER A 236 10.23 6.00 -28.35
CA SER A 236 11.24 5.06 -27.87
C SER A 236 10.92 4.58 -26.46
N THR A 237 11.50 3.43 -26.09
CA THR A 237 11.36 2.84 -24.76
C THR A 237 12.67 2.90 -24.00
N TYR A 238 12.58 2.73 -22.68
CA TYR A 238 13.74 2.81 -21.81
C TYR A 238 13.92 1.54 -20.98
N ARG A 239 15.15 0.98 -20.95
CA ARG A 239 15.49 -0.13 -20.07
C ARG A 239 16.01 0.41 -18.74
N MET A 240 15.22 0.24 -17.69
CA MET A 240 15.54 0.73 -16.34
C MET A 240 16.28 -0.27 -15.45
N GLN A 241 16.49 -1.50 -15.93
CA GLN A 241 17.15 -2.55 -15.15
C GLN A 241 18.50 -2.08 -14.62
N ASP A 242 18.73 -2.33 -13.33
CA ASP A 242 19.98 -2.09 -12.59
C ASP A 242 20.39 -0.61 -12.52
N LYS A 243 19.43 0.30 -12.74
CA LYS A 243 19.62 1.75 -12.63
C LYS A 243 18.80 2.32 -11.47
N PRO A 244 19.39 3.16 -10.60
CA PRO A 244 18.65 3.90 -9.58
C PRO A 244 17.74 4.98 -10.20
N TRP A 245 16.75 5.45 -9.43
CA TRP A 245 15.71 6.35 -9.95
C TRP A 245 16.28 7.65 -10.52
N ASP A 246 17.29 8.26 -9.89
CA ASP A 246 17.88 9.50 -10.36
C ASP A 246 18.57 9.35 -11.73
N VAL A 247 19.23 8.22 -11.98
CA VAL A 247 19.83 7.91 -13.29
C VAL A 247 18.73 7.72 -14.34
N VAL A 248 17.67 6.98 -13.99
CA VAL A 248 16.52 6.81 -14.89
C VAL A 248 15.89 8.17 -15.23
N LYS A 249 15.60 8.98 -14.21
CA LYS A 249 15.02 10.32 -14.35
C LYS A 249 15.91 11.23 -15.19
N LYS A 250 17.22 11.21 -14.96
CA LYS A 250 18.20 11.98 -15.72
C LYS A 250 18.26 11.56 -17.18
N ASP A 251 18.28 10.26 -17.46
CA ASP A 251 18.36 9.74 -18.83
C ASP A 251 17.07 9.96 -19.63
N THR A 252 15.94 10.21 -18.95
CA THR A 252 14.60 10.26 -19.55
C THR A 252 13.91 11.62 -19.36
N ILE A 253 13.28 11.85 -18.21
CA ILE A 253 12.47 13.04 -17.88
C ILE A 253 13.30 14.33 -18.02
N GLU A 254 14.49 14.36 -17.43
CA GLU A 254 15.37 15.53 -17.52
C GLU A 254 16.08 15.66 -18.87
N ASN A 255 15.97 14.63 -19.71
CA ASN A 255 16.53 14.56 -21.06
C ASN A 255 15.45 14.57 -22.16
N GLY A 256 14.31 15.20 -21.88
CA GLY A 256 13.32 15.56 -22.89
C GLY A 256 12.14 14.60 -23.07
N TRP A 257 11.94 13.64 -22.16
CA TRP A 257 10.65 12.95 -22.08
C TRP A 257 9.55 13.95 -21.69
N ILE A 258 8.37 13.76 -22.27
CA ILE A 258 7.24 14.68 -22.11
C ILE A 258 6.14 14.05 -21.26
N ALA A 259 5.47 14.87 -20.46
CA ALA A 259 4.35 14.43 -19.65
C ALA A 259 3.15 14.06 -20.53
N VAL A 260 2.49 12.96 -20.20
CA VAL A 260 1.20 12.58 -20.78
C VAL A 260 0.15 13.60 -20.35
N LYS A 261 -0.71 13.98 -21.30
CA LYS A 261 -1.79 14.96 -21.10
C LYS A 261 -3.14 14.29 -20.99
#